data_AF-F0HQK4-F1
#
_entry.id   AF-F0HQK4-F1
#
_cell.length_a   1.000
_cell.length_b   1.000
_cell.length_c   1.000
_cell.angle_alpha   90.00
_cell.angle_beta   90.00
_cell.angle_gamma   90.00
#
_symmetry.space_group_name_H-M   'P 1'
#
loop_
_entity.id
_entity.type
_entity.pdbx_description
1 polymer ?
#
loop_
_entity_poly.entity_id
_entity_poly.type
_entity_poly.pdbx_seq_one_letter_code
_entity_poly.pdbx_strand_id
1 'polypeptide(L)'
;MQPLLFVNPRSMEVERFMRSCGLGRPEGTNEPLDHVATECELLERLALRAAGAPASEGAPDGAGLPGGSPAAAYEAFLSGYAQAWMPAFAERLAAEARHPFYRAAAAYLGALVG
;
A
#
# COMPACT_ATOMS: atom_id res chain seq x y z
N MET A 1 14.53 13.60 20.84
CA MET A 1 13.75 13.84 19.62
C MET A 1 14.23 12.88 18.55
N GLN A 2 13.38 11.95 18.12
CA GLN A 2 13.69 11.05 17.01
C GLN A 2 13.42 11.80 15.70
N PRO A 3 14.38 11.88 14.76
CA PRO A 3 14.18 12.65 13.54
C PRO A 3 13.04 12.04 12.74
N LEU A 4 12.07 12.87 12.35
CA LEU A 4 11.04 12.50 11.38
C LEU A 4 11.77 12.16 10.07
N LEU A 5 11.65 10.91 9.60
CA LEU A 5 11.97 10.57 8.22
C LEU A 5 11.16 11.50 7.32
N PHE A 6 11.81 12.07 6.30
CA PHE A 6 11.28 13.15 5.47
C PHE A 6 9.82 12.93 5.06
N VAL A 7 8.91 13.68 5.69
CA VAL A 7 7.47 13.61 5.42
C VAL A 7 7.19 14.51 4.21
N ASN A 8 7.05 13.90 3.03
CA ASN A 8 6.60 14.60 1.82
C ASN A 8 5.06 14.71 1.84
N PRO A 9 4.45 15.79 1.31
CA PRO A 9 3.01 15.87 1.04
C PRO A 9 2.37 14.58 0.51
N ARG A 10 3.04 13.85 -0.40
CA ARG A 10 2.54 12.57 -0.93
C ARG A 10 2.46 11.48 0.13
N SER A 11 3.49 11.35 0.98
CA SER A 11 3.49 10.39 2.09
C SER A 11 2.34 10.67 3.07
N MET A 12 2.02 11.95 3.31
CA MET A 12 0.87 12.33 4.15
C MET A 12 -0.49 11.99 3.52
N GLU A 13 -0.61 12.07 2.19
CA GLU A 13 -1.83 11.65 1.48
C GLU A 13 -2.03 10.14 1.56
N VAL A 14 -0.96 9.37 1.34
CA VAL A 14 -0.95 7.92 1.53
C VAL A 14 -1.34 7.56 2.96
N GLU A 15 -0.72 8.20 3.97
CA GLU A 15 -1.06 7.95 5.38
C GLU A 15 -2.54 8.23 5.70
N ARG A 16 -3.11 9.32 5.16
CA ARG A 16 -4.53 9.64 5.34
C ARG A 16 -5.44 8.62 4.69
N PHE A 17 -5.11 8.18 3.48
CA PHE A 17 -5.88 7.16 2.77
C PHE A 17 -5.83 5.81 3.50
N MET A 18 -4.64 5.38 3.92
CA MET A 18 -4.48 4.12 4.63
C MET A 18 -5.24 4.14 5.96
N ARG A 19 -5.19 5.26 6.68
CA ARG A 19 -5.95 5.45 7.91
C ARG A 19 -7.46 5.37 7.68
N SER A 20 -7.99 5.93 6.59
CA SER A 20 -9.41 5.81 6.26
C SER A 20 -9.82 4.39 5.87
N CYS A 21 -8.86 3.53 5.54
CA CYS A 21 -9.08 2.09 5.34
C CYS A 21 -8.90 1.26 6.62
N GLY A 22 -8.56 1.87 7.75
CA GLY A 22 -8.28 1.19 9.01
C GLY A 22 -6.84 0.68 9.16
N LEU A 23 -5.92 1.10 8.29
CA LEU A 23 -4.49 0.77 8.38
C LEU A 23 -3.72 2.00 8.88
N GLY A 24 -3.23 1.94 10.12
CA GLY A 24 -2.43 2.99 10.73
C GLY A 24 -0.97 2.59 10.87
N ARG A 25 -0.13 3.57 11.23
CA ARG A 25 1.26 3.29 11.63
C ARG A 25 1.25 2.44 12.91
N PRO A 26 2.06 1.37 12.98
CA PRO A 26 2.23 0.61 14.22
C PRO A 26 2.75 1.51 15.34
N GLU A 27 2.18 1.39 16.54
CA GLU A 27 2.61 2.16 17.71
C GLU A 27 4.11 1.96 17.98
N GLY A 28 4.82 3.05 18.23
CA GLY A 28 6.26 3.01 18.54
C GLY A 28 7.20 2.90 17.32
N THR A 29 6.66 2.84 16.10
CA THR A 29 7.48 2.84 14.87
C THR A 29 7.49 4.21 14.21
N ASN A 30 8.64 4.60 13.64
CA ASN A 30 8.74 5.79 12.79
C ASN A 30 8.85 5.44 11.29
N GLU A 31 8.47 4.22 10.91
CA GLU A 31 8.46 3.81 9.50
C GLU A 31 7.34 4.55 8.77
N PRO A 32 7.59 5.14 7.58
CA PRO A 32 6.56 5.76 6.79
C PRO A 32 5.69 4.69 6.11
N LEU A 33 4.42 5.00 5.87
CA LEU A 33 3.49 4.05 5.25
C LEU A 33 3.67 3.91 3.74
N ASP A 34 4.55 4.71 3.13
CA ASP A 34 4.88 4.69 1.68
C ASP A 34 5.95 3.63 1.30
N HIS A 35 6.25 2.70 2.21
CA HIS A 35 7.06 1.54 1.92
C HIS A 35 6.29 0.52 1.06
N VAL A 36 6.93 -0.05 0.02
CA VAL A 36 6.29 -0.97 -0.95
C VAL A 36 5.51 -2.10 -0.28
N ALA A 37 6.08 -2.72 0.76
CA ALA A 37 5.44 -3.82 1.46
C ALA A 37 4.16 -3.38 2.19
N THR A 38 4.15 -2.17 2.75
CA THR A 38 3.03 -1.62 3.50
C THR A 38 1.89 -1.23 2.57
N GLU A 39 2.20 -0.63 1.42
CA GLU A 39 1.22 -0.35 0.37
C GLU A 39 0.64 -1.64 -0.24
N CYS A 40 1.46 -2.68 -0.45
CA CYS A 40 0.99 -4.01 -0.87
C CYS A 40 0.09 -4.69 0.18
N GLU A 41 0.42 -4.55 1.47
CA GLU A 41 -0.42 -5.08 2.56
C GLU A 41 -1.83 -4.44 2.55
N LEU A 42 -1.93 -3.14 2.28
CA LEU A 42 -3.23 -2.50 2.11
C LEU A 42 -3.99 -3.11 0.92
N LEU A 43 -3.35 -3.23 -0.23
CA LEU A 43 -3.95 -3.82 -1.44
C LEU A 43 -4.45 -5.24 -1.18
N GLU A 44 -3.65 -6.07 -0.49
CA GLU A 44 -4.05 -7.42 -0.09
C GLU A 44 -5.29 -7.41 0.82
N ARG A 45 -5.29 -6.59 1.88
CA ARG A 45 -6.42 -6.49 2.82
C ARG A 45 -7.71 -6.06 2.10
N LEU A 46 -7.63 -5.08 1.20
CA LEU A 46 -8.78 -4.62 0.42
C LEU A 46 -9.27 -5.69 -0.55
N ALA A 47 -8.36 -6.40 -1.24
CA ALA A 47 -8.71 -7.49 -2.14
C ALA A 47 -9.38 -8.66 -1.40
N LEU A 48 -8.86 -9.07 -0.24
CA LEU A 48 -9.48 -10.11 0.60
C LEU A 48 -10.89 -9.71 1.04
N ARG A 49 -11.08 -8.46 1.47
CA ARG A 49 -12.41 -7.94 1.83
C ARG A 49 -13.36 -7.88 0.64
N ALA A 50 -12.87 -7.51 -0.55
CA ALA A 50 -13.66 -7.54 -1.78
C ALA A 50 -14.10 -8.98 -2.14
N ALA A 51 -13.27 -9.98 -1.81
CA ALA A 51 -13.59 -11.40 -1.94
C ALA A 51 -14.49 -11.95 -0.81
N GLY A 52 -14.95 -11.12 0.12
CA GLY A 52 -15.87 -11.50 1.20
C GLY A 52 -15.22 -11.90 2.52
N ALA A 53 -13.90 -11.71 2.67
CA ALA A 53 -13.26 -11.87 3.98
C ALA A 53 -13.80 -10.84 4.98
N PRO A 54 -13.95 -11.20 6.27
CA PRO A 54 -14.38 -10.26 7.28
C PRO A 54 -13.38 -9.11 7.45
N ALA A 55 -13.89 -7.94 7.82
CA ALA A 55 -13.04 -6.83 8.22
C ALA A 55 -12.32 -7.17 9.54
N SER A 56 -11.07 -6.69 9.69
CA SER A 56 -10.37 -6.75 10.97
C SER A 56 -11.13 -5.96 12.04
N GLU A 57 -10.94 -6.33 13.30
CA GLU A 57 -11.54 -5.61 14.43
C GLU A 57 -11.13 -4.13 14.41
N GLY A 58 -12.10 -3.22 14.53
CA GLY A 58 -11.87 -1.77 14.47
C GLY A 58 -11.68 -1.18 13.06
N ALA A 59 -11.63 -1.99 12.00
CA ALA A 59 -11.63 -1.49 10.63
C ALA A 59 -13.03 -1.00 10.21
N PRO A 60 -13.13 0.04 9.37
CA PRO A 60 -14.40 0.54 8.87
C PRO A 60 -15.14 -0.55 8.08
N ASP A 61 -16.46 -0.52 8.12
CA ASP A 61 -17.31 -1.35 7.24
C ASP A 61 -17.08 -1.01 5.76
N GLY A 62 -17.66 -1.79 4.84
CA GLY A 62 -17.45 -1.58 3.41
C GLY A 62 -17.89 -0.19 2.94
N ALA A 63 -19.00 0.33 3.47
CA ALA A 63 -19.58 1.61 3.08
C ALA A 63 -18.75 2.81 3.59
N GLY A 64 -18.01 2.64 4.68
CA GLY A 64 -17.10 3.64 5.24
C GLY A 64 -15.74 3.74 4.53
N LEU A 65 -15.44 2.85 3.57
CA LEU A 65 -14.20 2.91 2.80
C LEU A 65 -14.24 3.99 1.70
N PRO A 66 -13.09 4.50 1.24
CA PRO A 66 -13.01 5.33 0.05
C PRO A 66 -13.72 4.67 -1.16
N GLY A 67 -14.64 5.41 -1.79
CA GLY A 67 -15.45 4.87 -2.89
C GLY A 67 -16.57 3.90 -2.47
N GLY A 68 -16.81 3.73 -1.17
CA GLY A 68 -17.98 3.02 -0.61
C GLY A 68 -17.95 1.50 -0.70
N SER A 69 -16.81 0.90 -1.07
CA SER A 69 -16.61 -0.55 -1.04
C SER A 69 -15.11 -0.91 -1.00
N PRO A 70 -14.75 -2.15 -0.59
CA PRO A 70 -13.35 -2.60 -0.64
C PRO A 70 -12.77 -2.59 -2.05
N ALA A 71 -13.55 -2.98 -3.06
CA ALA A 71 -13.12 -2.96 -4.45
C ALA A 71 -12.86 -1.53 -4.95
N ALA A 72 -13.75 -0.57 -4.63
CA ALA A 72 -13.56 0.81 -5.01
C ALA A 72 -12.34 1.45 -4.31
N ALA A 73 -12.12 1.12 -3.04
CA ALA A 73 -10.94 1.57 -2.30
C ALA A 73 -9.64 0.97 -2.87
N TYR A 74 -9.67 -0.31 -3.27
CA TYR A 74 -8.55 -0.99 -3.93
C TYR A 74 -8.16 -0.25 -5.22
N GLU A 75 -9.13 -0.03 -6.11
CA GLU A 75 -8.91 0.65 -7.39
C GLU A 75 -8.41 2.09 -7.19
N ALA A 76 -9.02 2.82 -6.24
CA ALA A 76 -8.59 4.18 -5.92
C ALA A 76 -7.15 4.22 -5.39
N PHE A 77 -6.76 3.25 -4.56
CA PHE A 77 -5.39 3.19 -4.04
C PHE A 77 -4.38 2.77 -5.10
N LEU A 78 -4.70 1.73 -5.87
CA LEU A 78 -3.84 1.20 -6.92
C LEU A 78 -3.52 2.29 -7.95
N SER A 79 -4.55 2.90 -8.52
CA SER A 79 -4.39 3.92 -9.57
C SER A 79 -3.90 5.27 -9.05
N GLY A 80 -4.31 5.68 -7.84
CA GLY A 80 -3.96 6.98 -7.28
C GLY A 80 -2.55 7.06 -6.66
N TYR A 81 -2.08 5.95 -6.08
CA TYR A 81 -0.84 5.96 -5.28
C TYR A 81 0.18 4.95 -5.77
N ALA A 82 -0.16 3.66 -5.83
CA ALA A 82 0.77 2.58 -6.11
C ALA A 82 1.35 2.67 -7.53
N GLN A 83 0.49 2.79 -8.55
CA GLN A 83 0.91 2.89 -9.97
C GLN A 83 1.75 4.13 -10.26
N ALA A 84 1.64 5.18 -9.45
CA ALA A 84 2.39 6.41 -9.63
C ALA A 84 3.87 6.31 -9.20
N TRP A 85 4.35 5.16 -8.70
CA TRP A 85 5.78 4.97 -8.40
C TRP A 85 6.25 3.51 -8.47
N MET A 86 5.40 2.54 -8.12
CA MET A 86 5.78 1.12 -8.06
C MET A 86 6.27 0.53 -9.38
N PRO A 87 5.76 0.91 -10.58
CA PRO A 87 6.30 0.39 -11.84
C PRO A 87 7.80 0.71 -12.01
N ALA A 88 8.17 1.99 -11.83
CA ALA A 88 9.57 2.42 -11.90
C ALA A 88 10.42 1.79 -10.79
N PHE A 89 9.85 1.61 -9.59
CA PHE A 89 10.53 0.89 -8.52
C PHE A 89 10.78 -0.59 -8.87
N ALA A 90 9.80 -1.28 -9.45
CA ALA A 90 9.92 -2.67 -9.85
C ALA A 90 10.99 -2.85 -10.94
N GLU A 91 11.01 -1.97 -11.96
CA GLU A 91 12.06 -1.97 -12.98
C GLU A 91 13.46 -1.81 -12.38
N ARG A 92 13.63 -0.84 -11.48
CA ARG A 92 14.91 -0.61 -10.80
C ARG A 92 15.31 -1.76 -9.89
N LEU A 93 14.36 -2.33 -9.15
CA LEU A 93 14.60 -3.51 -8.30
C LEU A 93 15.05 -4.70 -9.16
N ALA A 94 14.41 -4.95 -10.31
CA ALA A 94 14.81 -6.02 -11.21
C ALA A 94 16.23 -5.84 -11.76
N ALA A 95 16.62 -4.60 -12.08
CA ALA A 95 17.94 -4.26 -12.60
C ALA A 95 19.05 -4.33 -11.54
N GLU A 96 18.77 -3.87 -10.31
CA GLU A 96 19.77 -3.70 -9.25
C GLU A 96 19.87 -4.93 -8.31
N ALA A 97 18.83 -5.77 -8.23
CA ALA A 97 18.81 -6.91 -7.32
C ALA A 97 19.86 -7.96 -7.68
N ARG A 98 20.74 -8.25 -6.72
CA ARG A 98 21.75 -9.32 -6.84
C ARG A 98 21.16 -10.71 -6.60
N HIS A 99 20.14 -10.82 -5.74
CA HIS A 99 19.52 -12.10 -5.40
C HIS A 99 18.35 -12.43 -6.34
N PRO A 100 18.27 -13.66 -6.90
CA PRO A 100 17.20 -14.05 -7.84
C PRO A 100 15.78 -13.86 -7.29
N PHE A 101 15.58 -14.11 -6.00
CA PHE A 101 14.31 -13.87 -5.31
C PHE A 101 13.78 -12.45 -5.51
N TYR A 102 14.61 -11.43 -5.31
CA TYR A 102 14.17 -10.04 -5.43
C TYR A 102 13.91 -9.64 -6.89
N ARG A 103 14.58 -10.27 -7.86
CA ARG A 103 14.24 -10.11 -9.28
C ARG A 103 12.87 -10.72 -9.62
N ALA A 104 12.55 -11.89 -9.06
CA ALA A 104 11.23 -12.50 -9.22
C ALA A 104 10.13 -11.68 -8.53
N ALA A 105 10.40 -11.17 -7.32
CA ALA A 105 9.49 -10.28 -6.60
C ALA A 105 9.23 -8.99 -7.40
N ALA A 106 10.26 -8.41 -8.03
CA ALA A 106 10.11 -7.25 -8.90
C ALA A 106 9.23 -7.55 -10.13
N ALA A 107 9.43 -8.70 -10.77
CA ALA A 107 8.60 -9.11 -11.91
C ALA A 107 7.13 -9.30 -11.52
N TYR A 108 6.87 -9.94 -10.36
CA TYR A 108 5.52 -10.09 -9.83
C TYR A 108 4.87 -8.75 -9.50
N LEU A 109 5.60 -7.87 -8.80
CA LEU A 109 5.12 -6.53 -8.48
C LEU A 109 4.80 -5.74 -9.76
N GLY A 110 5.71 -5.77 -10.74
CA GLY A 110 5.52 -5.10 -12.03
C GLY A 110 4.27 -5.57 -12.78
N ALA A 111 3.94 -6.87 -12.71
CA ALA A 111 2.72 -7.38 -13.33
C ALA A 111 1.43 -6.96 -12.61
N LEU A 112 1.52 -6.64 -11.31
CA LEU A 112 0.38 -6.15 -10.51
C LEU A 112 0.08 -4.67 -10.76
N VAL A 113 1.13 -3.86 -10.97
CA VAL A 113 1.02 -2.39 -11.06
C VAL A 113 1.22 -1.83 -12.47
N GLY A 114 1.63 -2.67 -13.42
CA GLY A 114 1.89 -2.30 -14.82
C GLY A 114 0.65 -2.34 -15.72
#